data_AF-A0A1I0V0X5-F1
#
_entry.id   AF-A0A1I0V0X5-F1
#
_cell.length_a   1.000
_cell.length_b   1.000
_cell.length_c   1.000
_cell.angle_alpha   90.00
_cell.angle_beta   90.00
_cell.angle_gamma   90.00
#
_symmetry.space_group_name_H-M   'P 1'
#
loop_
_entity.id
_entity.type
_entity.pdbx_description
1 polymer ?
#
loop_
_entity_poly.entity_id
_entity_poly.type
_entity_poly.pdbx_seq_one_letter_code
_entity_poly.pdbx_strand_id
1 'polypeptide(L)'
;MIFLAQLKPINSKNSIVGYIHYDPFNDEYGLNESVDNLKKEGIIIDSIPKPSLIKNKVPELHVNPETNEVWYEYSEIPKSDEELTKDTIDNLQKDNALLLKENAKKDAMIESLNKDVADIYKVIGGNK
;
A
#
# COMPACT_ATOMS: atom_id res chain seq x y z
N MET A 1 13.23 -5.67 31.22
CA MET A 1 13.95 -4.71 30.37
C MET A 1 13.89 -5.20 28.94
N ILE A 2 13.79 -4.31 27.98
CA ILE A 2 13.68 -4.61 26.56
C ILE A 2 14.79 -3.85 25.85
N PHE A 3 15.48 -4.51 24.94
CA PHE A 3 16.54 -3.91 24.12
C PHE A 3 16.02 -3.63 22.71
N LEU A 4 16.21 -2.40 22.25
CA LEU A 4 15.88 -1.91 20.93
C LEU A 4 17.17 -1.61 20.17
N ALA A 5 17.35 -2.22 18.99
CA ALA A 5 18.55 -2.04 18.18
C ALA A 5 18.22 -1.84 16.70
N GLN A 6 19.27 -1.74 15.88
CA GLN A 6 19.18 -1.48 14.44
C GLN A 6 18.33 -0.24 14.14
N LEU A 7 18.55 0.81 14.93
CA LEU A 7 17.81 2.07 14.84
C LEU A 7 18.09 2.73 13.49
N LYS A 8 17.04 2.98 12.71
CA LYS A 8 17.11 3.72 11.45
C LYS A 8 16.71 5.17 11.72
N PRO A 9 17.65 6.11 11.78
CA PRO A 9 17.33 7.50 12.10
C PRO A 9 16.52 8.15 10.98
N ILE A 10 15.40 8.77 11.35
CA ILE A 10 14.66 9.68 10.47
C ILE A 10 15.13 11.11 10.73
N ASN A 11 15.23 11.49 12.02
CA ASN A 11 15.76 12.77 12.50
C ASN A 11 16.28 12.61 13.94
N SER A 12 16.72 13.71 14.57
CA SER A 12 17.33 13.65 15.91
C SER A 12 16.37 13.14 17.01
N LYS A 13 15.06 13.24 16.81
CA LYS A 13 14.03 12.85 17.79
C LYS A 13 13.20 11.65 17.36
N ASN A 14 13.54 11.02 16.23
CA ASN A 14 12.76 9.91 15.69
C ASN A 14 13.68 8.92 14.96
N SER A 15 13.69 7.68 15.45
CA SER A 15 14.29 6.53 14.78
C SER A 15 13.30 5.37 14.72
N ILE A 16 13.30 4.65 13.62
CA ILE A 16 12.55 3.39 13.48
C ILE A 16 13.34 2.27 14.12
N VAL A 17 12.67 1.44 14.92
CA VAL A 17 13.27 0.27 15.56
C VAL A 17 13.31 -0.91 14.59
N GLY A 18 14.51 -1.41 14.28
CA GLY A 18 14.69 -2.58 13.40
C GLY A 18 14.72 -3.92 14.14
N TYR A 19 15.07 -3.90 15.43
CA TYR A 19 15.24 -5.11 16.24
C TYR A 19 14.75 -4.90 17.68
N ILE A 20 14.06 -5.90 18.22
CA ILE A 20 13.53 -5.89 19.59
C ILE A 20 13.89 -7.21 20.28
N HIS A 21 14.57 -7.14 21.42
CA HIS A 21 14.80 -8.27 22.31
C HIS A 21 14.10 -8.03 23.65
N TYR A 22 13.07 -8.81 23.97
CA TYR A 22 12.21 -8.58 25.14
C TYR A 22 12.84 -8.95 26.48
N ASP A 23 13.91 -9.74 26.47
CA ASP A 23 14.59 -10.19 27.69
C ASP A 23 16.13 -10.32 27.49
N PRO A 24 16.84 -9.20 27.22
CA PRO A 24 18.23 -9.22 26.74
C PRO A 24 19.25 -9.76 27.75
N PHE A 25 18.88 -9.86 29.03
CA PHE A 25 19.74 -10.31 30.14
C PHE A 25 19.36 -11.70 30.66
N ASN A 26 18.55 -12.45 29.92
CA ASN A 26 18.22 -13.82 30.29
C ASN A 26 19.47 -14.73 30.25
N ASP A 27 19.62 -15.60 31.25
CA ASP A 27 20.78 -16.49 31.37
C ASP A 27 20.85 -17.58 30.28
N GLU A 28 19.73 -17.97 29.69
CA GLU A 28 19.66 -19.06 28.69
C GLU A 28 19.59 -18.54 27.25
N TYR A 29 18.75 -17.53 27.01
CA TYR A 29 18.46 -17.02 25.65
C TYR A 29 18.69 -15.50 25.50
N GLY A 30 19.34 -14.85 26.46
CA GLY A 30 19.70 -13.44 26.38
C GLY A 30 20.89 -13.20 25.44
N LEU A 31 21.34 -11.95 25.39
CA LEU A 31 22.43 -11.53 24.50
C LEU A 31 23.82 -11.81 25.06
N ASN A 32 23.94 -12.23 26.33
CA ASN A 32 25.21 -12.42 27.04
C ASN A 32 26.14 -11.19 27.00
N GLU A 33 25.54 -10.00 26.92
CA GLU A 33 26.23 -8.72 26.85
C GLU A 33 25.99 -7.87 28.09
N SER A 34 26.95 -7.00 28.41
CA SER A 34 26.78 -6.03 29.50
C SER A 34 25.83 -4.90 29.10
N VAL A 35 25.19 -4.29 30.10
CA VAL A 35 24.33 -3.11 29.91
C VAL A 35 25.06 -2.01 29.14
N ASP A 36 26.33 -1.77 29.46
CA ASP A 36 27.13 -0.71 28.83
C ASP A 36 27.49 -1.01 27.38
N ASN A 37 27.61 -2.28 26.99
CA ASN A 37 27.83 -2.65 25.60
C ASN A 37 26.54 -2.53 24.80
N LEU A 38 25.42 -3.05 25.30
CA LEU A 38 24.13 -2.91 24.64
C LEU A 38 23.74 -1.44 24.46
N LYS A 39 24.03 -0.56 25.42
CA LYS A 39 23.81 0.90 25.30
C LYS A 39 24.65 1.59 24.22
N LYS A 40 25.73 0.98 23.74
CA LYS A 40 26.50 1.51 22.58
C LYS A 40 25.83 1.16 21.25
N GLU A 41 25.05 0.07 21.22
CA GLU A 41 24.43 -0.46 20.00
C GLU A 41 22.95 -0.10 19.89
N GLY A 42 22.30 0.24 21.00
CA GLY A 42 20.87 0.51 21.03
C GLY A 42 20.37 1.11 22.35
N ILE A 43 19.07 1.00 22.58
CA ILE A 43 18.36 1.60 23.71
C ILE A 43 17.75 0.50 24.56
N ILE A 44 17.88 0.62 25.89
CA ILE A 44 17.23 -0.28 26.85
C ILE A 44 16.08 0.48 27.51
N ILE A 45 14.88 -0.10 27.46
CA ILE A 45 13.66 0.45 28.08
C ILE A 45 12.96 -0.59 28.95
N ASP A 46 12.00 -0.16 29.76
CA ASP A 46 11.28 -1.08 30.65
C ASP A 46 10.07 -1.74 29.96
N SER A 47 9.41 -1.03 29.04
CA SER A 47 8.19 -1.51 28.40
C SER A 47 7.96 -0.87 27.03
N ILE A 48 7.31 -1.61 26.13
CA ILE A 48 6.81 -1.12 24.85
C ILE A 48 5.27 -1.08 24.94
N PRO A 49 4.59 -0.04 24.43
CA PRO A 49 3.13 -0.04 24.34
C PRO A 49 2.63 -1.23 23.51
N LYS A 50 1.38 -1.67 23.73
CA LYS A 50 0.77 -2.65 22.82
C LYS A 50 0.31 -1.93 21.55
N PRO A 51 0.64 -2.42 20.34
CA PRO A 51 0.16 -1.82 19.11
C PRO A 51 -1.36 -2.02 18.99
N SER A 52 -2.04 -1.03 18.43
CA SER A 52 -3.46 -1.13 18.06
C SER A 52 -3.59 -1.88 16.74
N LEU A 53 -4.53 -2.82 16.65
CA LEU A 53 -4.85 -3.48 15.40
C LEU A 53 -5.74 -2.57 14.56
N ILE A 54 -5.14 -1.87 13.59
CA ILE A 54 -5.87 -1.03 12.63
C ILE A 54 -5.96 -1.79 11.31
N LYS A 55 -7.18 -1.90 10.76
CA LYS A 55 -7.42 -2.59 9.49
C LYS A 55 -6.55 -1.99 8.39
N ASN A 56 -5.88 -2.86 7.62
CA ASN A 56 -5.01 -2.53 6.49
C ASN A 56 -3.79 -1.65 6.85
N LYS A 57 -3.36 -1.65 8.11
CA LYS A 57 -2.14 -0.94 8.51
C LYS A 57 -1.16 -1.84 9.24
N VAL A 58 0.13 -1.58 9.03
CA VAL A 58 1.23 -2.21 9.78
C VAL A 58 1.68 -1.26 10.88
N PRO A 59 1.77 -1.71 12.15
CA PRO A 59 2.41 -0.93 13.20
C PRO A 59 3.93 -0.94 13.02
N GLU A 60 4.54 0.24 12.93
CA GLU A 60 5.99 0.45 12.94
C GLU A 60 6.38 1.07 14.29
N LEU A 61 7.34 0.48 14.99
CA LEU A 61 7.77 0.99 16.31
C LEU A 61 8.83 2.07 16.11
N HIS A 62 8.58 3.23 16.69
CA HIS A 62 9.49 4.37 16.71
C HIS A 62 9.99 4.61 18.13
N VAL A 63 11.17 5.22 18.21
CA VAL A 63 11.79 5.65 19.46
C VAL A 63 12.40 7.05 19.29
N ASN A 64 12.26 7.87 20.32
CA ASN A 64 13.05 9.09 20.46
C ASN A 64 14.35 8.74 21.17
N PRO A 65 15.51 8.80 20.50
CA PRO A 65 16.78 8.41 21.10
C PRO A 65 17.28 9.35 22.21
N GLU A 66 16.71 10.56 22.33
CA GLU A 66 17.06 11.52 23.40
C GLU A 66 16.26 11.24 24.69
N THR A 67 15.01 10.81 24.58
CA THR A 67 14.09 10.63 25.72
C THR A 67 13.75 9.17 26.03
N ASN A 68 14.10 8.25 25.13
CA ASN A 68 13.69 6.84 25.13
C ASN A 68 12.17 6.62 25.06
N GLU A 69 11.40 7.65 24.70
CA GLU A 69 9.96 7.51 24.46
C GLU A 69 9.71 6.68 23.21
N VAL A 70 8.76 5.76 23.29
CA VAL A 70 8.40 4.86 22.19
C VAL A 70 6.94 5.03 21.78
N TRP A 71 6.67 4.98 20.48
CA TRP A 71 5.31 5.06 19.92
C TRP A 71 5.20 4.23 18.64
N TYR A 72 3.96 3.98 18.21
CA TYR A 72 3.68 3.34 16.93
C TYR A 72 3.22 4.36 15.90
N GLU A 73 3.84 4.32 14.72
CA GLU A 73 3.26 4.89 13.51
C GLU A 73 2.61 3.76 12.69
N TYR A 74 1.61 4.11 11.88
CA TYR A 74 0.81 3.13 11.16
C TYR A 74 0.81 3.44 9.67
N SER A 75 1.60 2.67 8.93
CA SER A 75 1.69 2.74 7.48
C SER A 75 0.67 1.81 6.83
N GLU A 76 0.26 2.11 5.60
CA GLU A 76 -0.60 1.22 4.83
C GLU A 76 0.14 -0.07 4.48
N ILE A 77 -0.56 -1.20 4.55
CA ILE A 77 -0.03 -2.46 4.02
C ILE A 77 0.13 -2.28 2.50
N PRO A 78 1.35 -2.43 1.95
CA PRO A 78 1.52 -2.44 0.50
C PRO A 78 0.64 -3.53 -0.09
N LYS A 79 -0.11 -3.20 -1.15
CA LYS A 79 -0.88 -4.21 -1.89
C LYS A 79 0.07 -5.31 -2.36
N SER A 80 -0.40 -6.55 -2.26
CA SER A 80 0.30 -7.67 -2.89
C SER A 80 0.31 -7.53 -4.42
N ASP A 81 1.26 -8.18 -5.08
CA ASP A 81 1.31 -8.24 -6.55
C ASP A 81 0.01 -8.80 -7.14
N GLU A 82 -0.62 -9.75 -6.45
CA GLU A 82 -1.91 -10.32 -6.83
C GLU A 82 -3.05 -9.29 -6.76
N GLU A 83 -3.11 -8.49 -5.70
CA GLU A 83 -4.09 -7.41 -5.56
C GLU A 83 -3.88 -6.31 -6.61
N LEU A 84 -2.64 -5.92 -6.88
CA LEU A 84 -2.32 -4.97 -7.95
C LEU A 84 -2.74 -5.49 -9.33
N THR A 85 -2.50 -6.78 -9.58
CA THR A 85 -2.88 -7.43 -10.84
C THR A 85 -4.40 -7.48 -10.98
N LYS A 86 -5.12 -7.82 -9.90
CA LYS A 86 -6.58 -7.86 -9.90
C LYS A 86 -7.18 -6.48 -10.16
N ASP A 87 -6.69 -5.44 -9.48
CA ASP A 87 -7.14 -4.05 -9.72
C ASP A 87 -6.92 -3.63 -11.18
N THR A 88 -5.78 -4.03 -11.76
CA THR A 88 -5.47 -3.77 -13.17
C THR A 88 -6.50 -4.46 -14.08
N ILE A 89 -6.81 -5.73 -13.84
CA ILE A 89 -7.80 -6.49 -14.61
C ILE A 89 -9.18 -5.85 -14.49
N ASP A 90 -9.60 -5.49 -13.27
CA ASP A 90 -10.92 -4.88 -13.02
C ASP A 90 -11.07 -3.54 -13.75
N ASN A 91 -10.00 -2.73 -13.79
CA ASN A 91 -10.00 -1.47 -14.53
C ASN A 91 -10.04 -1.69 -16.05
N LEU A 92 -9.23 -2.61 -16.57
CA LEU A 92 -9.26 -2.96 -18.00
C LEU A 92 -10.63 -3.51 -18.43
N GLN A 93 -11.30 -4.29 -17.57
CA GLN A 93 -12.66 -4.78 -17.84
C GLN A 93 -13.68 -3.64 -17.90
N LYS A 94 -13.59 -2.65 -16.99
CA LYS A 94 -14.46 -1.46 -17.02
C LYS A 94 -14.24 -0.65 -18.29
N ASP A 95 -12.99 -0.41 -18.66
CA ASP A 95 -12.65 0.36 -19.86
C ASP A 95 -13.13 -0.36 -21.13
N ASN A 96 -12.90 -1.68 -21.22
CA ASN A 96 -13.44 -2.49 -22.32
C ASN A 96 -14.97 -2.43 -22.38
N ALA A 97 -15.67 -2.49 -21.25
CA ALA A 97 -17.13 -2.37 -21.22
C ALA A 97 -17.62 -1.00 -21.71
N LEU A 98 -16.88 0.07 -21.43
CA LEU A 98 -17.19 1.41 -21.95
C LEU A 98 -16.97 1.49 -23.47
N LEU A 99 -15.82 0.98 -23.94
CA LEU A 99 -15.51 0.94 -25.38
C LEU A 99 -16.54 0.13 -26.17
N LEU A 100 -17.00 -1.01 -25.64
CA LEU A 100 -18.06 -1.81 -26.28
C LEU A 100 -19.37 -1.03 -26.40
N LYS A 101 -19.75 -0.26 -25.38
CA LYS A 101 -20.94 0.61 -25.44
C LYS A 101 -20.78 1.73 -26.47
N GLU A 102 -19.60 2.32 -26.58
CA GLU A 102 -19.33 3.35 -27.59
C GLU A 102 -19.35 2.77 -29.00
N ASN A 103 -18.78 1.59 -29.21
CA ASN A 103 -18.80 0.90 -30.49
C ASN A 103 -20.25 0.55 -30.89
N ALA A 104 -21.06 0.01 -29.98
CA ALA A 104 -22.47 -0.26 -30.25
C ALA A 104 -23.26 1.01 -30.66
N LYS A 105 -22.94 2.17 -30.07
CA LYS A 105 -23.54 3.46 -30.50
C LYS A 105 -23.08 3.87 -31.89
N LYS A 106 -21.80 3.68 -32.21
CA LYS A 106 -21.26 3.97 -33.55
C LYS A 106 -21.89 3.06 -34.60
N ASP A 107 -22.06 1.77 -34.30
CA ASP A 107 -22.70 0.81 -35.20
C ASP A 107 -24.15 1.20 -35.49
N ALA A 108 -24.93 1.56 -34.45
CA ALA A 108 -26.29 2.05 -34.64
C ALA A 108 -26.35 3.36 -35.46
N MET A 109 -25.37 4.26 -35.30
CA MET A 109 -25.27 5.47 -36.11
C MET A 109 -24.97 5.14 -37.58
N ILE A 110 -24.06 4.20 -37.84
CA ILE A 110 -23.73 3.73 -39.19
C ILE A 110 -24.96 3.13 -39.86
N GLU A 111 -25.75 2.31 -39.15
CA GLU A 111 -27.00 1.75 -39.67
C GLU A 111 -28.00 2.84 -40.06
N SER A 112 -28.17 3.86 -39.21
CA SER A 112 -29.03 5.01 -39.52
C SER A 112 -28.56 5.76 -40.77
N LEU A 113 -27.26 6.07 -40.86
CA LEU A 113 -26.70 6.77 -42.01
C LEU A 113 -26.85 5.97 -43.31
N ASN A 114 -26.65 4.66 -43.26
CA ASN A 114 -26.83 3.78 -44.42
C ASN A 114 -28.27 3.78 -44.91
N LYS A 115 -29.25 3.80 -43.99
CA LYS A 115 -30.67 3.90 -44.33
C LYS A 115 -30.98 5.25 -45.01
N ASP A 116 -30.50 6.36 -44.43
CA ASP A 116 -30.71 7.70 -44.98
C ASP A 116 -30.12 7.83 -46.39
N VAL A 117 -28.91 7.29 -46.60
CA VAL A 117 -28.26 7.24 -47.92
C VAL A 117 -29.08 6.42 -48.92
N ALA A 118 -29.59 5.25 -48.52
CA ALA A 118 -30.42 4.41 -49.39
C ALA A 118 -31.72 5.11 -49.80
N ASP A 119 -32.35 5.85 -48.88
CA ASP A 119 -33.57 6.60 -49.16
C ASP A 119 -33.29 7.80 -50.09
N ILE A 120 -32.15 8.49 -49.93
CA ILE A 120 -31.68 9.52 -50.88
C ILE A 120 -31.52 8.93 -52.29
N TYR A 121 -30.86 7.77 -52.43
CA TYR A 121 -30.66 7.12 -53.73
C TYR A 121 -31.98 6.79 -54.45
N LYS A 122 -33.02 6.38 -53.72
CA LYS A 122 -34.34 6.12 -54.32
C LYS A 122 -34.99 7.39 -54.86
N VAL A 123 -34.88 8.50 -54.14
CA VAL A 123 -35.47 9.80 -54.56
C VAL A 123 -34.78 10.36 -55.80
N ILE A 124 -33.45 10.25 -55.88
CA ILE A 124 -32.69 10.76 -57.04
C ILE A 124 -32.70 9.79 -58.24
N GLY A 125 -32.77 8.48 -57.99
CA GLY A 125 -32.76 7.44 -59.04
C GLY A 125 -34.13 7.18 -59.68
N GLY A 126 -35.22 7.51 -59.00
CA GLY A 126 -36.60 7.40 -59.53
C GLY A 126 -37.04 8.56 -60.43
N ASN A 127 -36.19 9.58 -60.65
CA ASN A 127 -36.46 10.75 -61.49
C ASN A 127 -35.85 10.62 -62.91
N LYS A 128 -35.84 9.43 -63.50
CA LYS A 128 -35.49 9.21 -64.91
C LYS A 128 -36.64 8.54 -65.66
#